data_AF-E6WI36-F1
#
_entry.id   AF-E6WI36-F1
#
_cell.length_a   1.000
_cell.length_b   1.000
_cell.length_c   1.000
_cell.angle_alpha   90.00
_cell.angle_beta   90.00
_cell.angle_gamma   90.00
#
_symmetry.space_group_name_H-M   'P 1'
#
loop_
_entity.id
_entity.type
_entity.pdbx_description
1 polymer ?
#
loop_
_entity_poly.entity_id
_entity_poly.type
_entity_poly.pdbx_seq_one_letter_code
_entity_poly.pdbx_strand_id
1 'polypeptide(L)'
;MASGISRIWMRSGMLVVTLLAVLQLTACGDKEGDQRKAFTDFLQNTVMRSGEHLPSLSENQKQTFGNYASDYAILYGFSQQVNQAVEQGMRPVVDELAAIRVPQDYLTRRDTLRQASGNLSVLTQQIQSAKMQADSSHAALKQPDDLKKVYDSVFAKVVTQPASTLIPLLPQLQALSQAAVQTGDYLQSQGTRVTFNDGGVQFPTQDQATQYNTLMSTLSSNAQALTQAQNTVQSGFQ
;
A
#
# COMPACT_ATOMS: atom_id res chain seq x y z
N MET A 1 54.80 52.05 51.99
CA MET A 1 55.16 51.52 50.65
C MET A 1 55.55 50.05 50.83
N ALA A 2 54.73 49.10 50.35
CA ALA A 2 55.12 47.69 50.25
C ALA A 2 54.15 46.92 49.32
N SER A 3 54.75 46.31 48.29
CA SER A 3 54.41 45.03 47.63
C SER A 3 52.99 44.77 47.07
N GLY A 4 52.95 44.42 45.77
CA GLY A 4 51.77 43.83 45.12
C GLY A 4 52.08 43.23 43.74
N ILE A 5 53.05 42.31 43.69
CA ILE A 5 53.40 41.49 42.52
C ILE A 5 52.24 40.52 42.25
N SER A 6 51.21 40.91 41.50
CA SER A 6 50.04 40.03 41.27
C SER A 6 49.29 40.22 39.96
N ARG A 7 49.87 40.82 38.91
CA ARG A 7 49.14 41.00 37.63
C ARG A 7 49.85 40.52 36.37
N ILE A 8 50.93 39.75 36.51
CA ILE A 8 51.63 39.13 35.35
C ILE A 8 51.09 37.72 35.06
N TRP A 9 50.42 37.07 36.01
CA TRP A 9 49.87 35.72 35.82
C TRP A 9 48.57 35.67 34.99
N MET A 10 47.94 36.82 34.72
CA MET A 10 46.64 36.89 34.06
C MET A 10 46.70 37.06 32.53
N ARG A 11 47.89 37.23 31.93
CA ARG A 11 48.06 37.37 30.47
C ARG A 11 48.56 36.11 29.77
N SER A 12 49.15 35.16 30.50
CA SER A 12 49.64 33.90 29.93
C SER A 12 48.58 32.78 29.91
N GLY A 13 47.52 32.88 30.72
CA GLY A 13 46.40 31.92 30.71
C GLY A 13 45.43 32.10 29.52
N MET A 14 45.43 33.27 28.89
CA MET A 14 44.44 33.63 27.86
C MET A 14 44.85 33.23 26.42
N LEU A 15 46.08 32.74 26.23
CA LEU A 15 46.56 32.23 24.93
C LEU A 15 46.55 30.70 24.83
N VAL A 16 46.41 29.98 25.95
CA VAL A 16 46.31 28.51 25.95
C VAL A 16 44.85 28.03 25.84
N VAL A 17 43.89 28.82 26.30
CA VAL A 17 42.46 28.48 26.20
C VAL A 17 41.91 28.66 24.77
N THR A 18 42.51 29.56 23.97
CA THR A 18 42.10 29.79 22.56
C THR A 18 42.60 28.73 21.60
N LEU A 19 43.67 28.00 21.93
CA LEU A 19 44.18 26.87 21.12
C LEU A 19 43.45 25.54 21.38
N LEU A 20 42.76 25.41 22.52
CA LEU A 20 41.90 24.24 22.83
C LEU A 20 40.45 24.39 22.32
N ALA A 21 40.03 25.60 21.93
CA ALA A 21 38.71 25.83 21.35
C ALA A 21 38.60 25.41 19.87
N VAL A 22 39.73 25.24 19.16
CA VAL A 22 39.73 24.86 17.73
C VAL A 22 39.61 23.35 17.52
N LEU A 23 39.92 22.53 18.54
CA LEU A 23 39.76 21.07 18.46
C LEU A 23 38.32 20.59 18.75
N GLN A 24 37.44 21.44 19.28
CA GLN A 24 36.01 21.11 19.44
C GLN A 24 35.21 21.25 18.13
N LEU A 25 35.78 21.86 17.08
CA LEU A 25 35.13 21.97 15.76
C LEU A 25 35.29 20.72 14.89
N THR A 26 36.01 19.70 15.36
CA THR A 26 36.16 18.41 14.65
C THR A 26 35.36 17.26 15.26
N ALA A 27 34.52 17.55 16.27
CA ALA A 27 33.52 16.64 16.81
C ALA A 27 32.08 17.03 16.41
N CYS A 28 31.91 17.75 15.30
CA CYS A 28 30.67 17.68 14.53
C CYS A 28 30.70 16.32 13.82
N GLY A 29 30.42 15.25 14.57
CA GLY A 29 30.27 13.91 14.03
C GLY A 29 29.34 13.97 12.84
N ASP A 30 29.63 13.18 11.81
CA ASP A 30 28.90 13.14 10.54
C ASP A 30 27.45 12.72 10.79
N LYS A 31 26.66 13.65 11.32
CA LYS A 31 25.29 13.46 11.76
C LYS A 31 24.42 13.08 10.58
N GLU A 32 24.77 13.59 9.40
CA GLU A 32 24.14 13.23 8.13
C GLU A 32 24.54 11.81 7.70
N GLY A 33 25.81 11.43 7.81
CA GLY A 33 26.27 10.05 7.61
C GLY A 33 25.61 9.03 8.54
N ASP A 34 25.51 9.35 9.83
CA ASP A 34 24.82 8.50 10.83
C ASP A 34 23.32 8.41 10.56
N GLN A 35 22.67 9.53 10.22
CA GLN A 35 21.26 9.57 9.81
C GLN A 35 21.00 8.72 8.58
N ARG A 36 21.84 8.87 7.54
CA ARG A 36 21.75 8.14 6.29
C ARG A 36 21.94 6.65 6.53
N LYS A 37 22.93 6.27 7.34
CA LYS A 37 23.18 4.87 7.72
C LYS A 37 21.99 4.27 8.45
N ALA A 38 21.50 4.93 9.51
CA ALA A 38 20.35 4.45 10.28
C ALA A 38 19.09 4.32 9.42
N PHE A 39 18.84 5.28 8.52
CA PHE A 39 17.71 5.23 7.61
C PHE A 39 17.86 4.12 6.57
N THR A 40 19.03 3.97 5.96
CA THR A 40 19.35 2.88 5.01
C THR A 40 19.16 1.52 5.66
N ASP A 41 19.69 1.34 6.87
CA ASP A 41 19.58 0.10 7.63
C ASP A 41 18.10 -0.21 7.94
N PHE A 42 17.31 0.81 8.29
CA PHE A 42 15.85 0.67 8.49
C PHE A 42 15.11 0.29 7.21
N LEU A 43 15.43 0.93 6.08
CA LEU A 43 14.83 0.61 4.78
C LEU A 43 15.10 -0.85 4.38
N GLN A 44 16.33 -1.31 4.51
CA GLN A 44 16.73 -2.67 4.10
C GLN A 44 16.24 -3.76 5.05
N ASN A 45 16.22 -3.48 6.36
CA ASN A 45 15.93 -4.52 7.36
C ASN A 45 14.48 -4.54 7.81
N THR A 46 13.81 -3.39 7.81
CA THR A 46 12.43 -3.29 8.26
C THR A 46 11.51 -3.17 7.06
N VAL A 47 11.64 -2.10 6.28
CA VAL A 47 10.68 -1.77 5.21
C VAL A 47 10.66 -2.82 4.10
N MET A 48 11.84 -3.29 3.65
CA MET A 48 11.92 -4.37 2.67
C MET A 48 11.31 -5.69 3.15
N ARG A 49 11.19 -5.92 4.46
CA ARG A 49 10.56 -7.12 5.04
C ARG A 49 9.07 -6.92 5.28
N SER A 50 8.65 -5.71 5.66
CA SER A 50 7.26 -5.35 5.98
C SER A 50 6.30 -5.38 4.80
N GLY A 51 6.79 -5.43 3.55
CA GLY A 51 5.93 -5.53 2.38
C GLY A 51 4.98 -4.34 2.25
N GLU A 52 3.67 -4.61 2.24
CA GLU A 52 2.63 -3.60 2.07
C GLU A 52 2.26 -2.87 3.39
N HIS A 53 2.58 -3.43 4.56
CA HIS A 53 2.27 -2.85 5.87
C HIS A 53 3.46 -2.14 6.49
N LEU A 54 3.67 -0.91 6.05
CA LEU A 54 4.79 -0.13 6.56
C LEU A 54 4.55 0.36 8.00
N PRO A 55 5.53 0.21 8.92
CA PRO A 55 5.39 0.69 10.29
C PRO A 55 5.46 2.22 10.34
N SER A 56 4.70 2.84 11.26
CA SER A 56 4.88 4.27 11.54
C SER A 56 6.22 4.53 12.22
N LEU A 57 6.81 5.70 11.97
CA LEU A 57 8.03 6.10 12.66
C LEU A 57 7.71 6.58 14.07
N SER A 58 8.37 5.99 15.07
CA SER A 58 8.43 6.54 16.42
C SER A 58 9.14 7.90 16.42
N GLU A 59 8.91 8.69 17.47
CA GLU A 59 9.54 10.01 17.58
C GLU A 59 11.07 9.92 17.64
N ASN A 60 11.59 8.90 18.32
CA ASN A 60 13.04 8.61 18.35
C ASN A 60 13.59 8.29 16.95
N GLN A 61 12.85 7.52 16.13
CA GLN A 61 13.27 7.22 14.76
C GLN A 61 13.26 8.47 13.88
N LYS A 62 12.23 9.33 13.99
CA LYS A 62 12.21 10.60 13.25
C LYS A 62 13.41 11.48 13.61
N GLN A 63 13.74 11.57 14.90
CA GLN A 63 14.93 12.30 15.35
C GLN A 63 16.23 11.67 14.83
N THR A 64 16.31 10.34 14.84
CA THR A 64 17.48 9.57 14.38
C THR A 64 17.68 9.65 12.88
N PHE A 65 16.61 9.73 12.09
CA PHE A 65 16.68 9.81 10.62
C PHE A 65 16.82 11.25 10.11
N GLY A 66 16.43 12.24 10.93
CA GLY A 66 16.49 13.64 10.55
C GLY A 66 15.68 13.92 9.29
N ASN A 67 16.33 14.51 8.29
CA ASN A 67 15.66 14.90 7.04
C ASN A 67 15.10 13.70 6.26
N TYR A 68 15.67 12.50 6.41
CA TYR A 68 15.18 11.31 5.71
C TYR A 68 13.83 10.80 6.22
N ALA A 69 13.34 11.31 7.36
CA ALA A 69 11.98 11.00 7.84
C ALA A 69 10.90 11.49 6.84
N SER A 70 11.12 12.59 6.11
CA SER A 70 10.18 13.05 5.08
C SER A 70 10.19 12.13 3.85
N ASP A 71 11.35 11.57 3.49
CA ASP A 71 11.46 10.65 2.37
C ASP A 71 10.69 9.36 2.66
N TYR A 72 10.73 8.90 3.91
CA TYR A 72 9.91 7.77 4.36
C TYR A 72 8.41 8.07 4.31
N ALA A 73 8.01 9.31 4.62
CA ALA A 73 6.60 9.69 4.63
C ALA A 73 5.92 9.52 3.26
N ILE A 74 6.69 9.58 2.16
CA ILE A 74 6.20 9.30 0.80
C ILE A 74 5.78 7.83 0.68
N LEU A 75 6.66 6.91 1.09
CA LEU A 75 6.41 5.46 1.06
C LEU A 75 5.25 5.08 1.99
N TYR A 76 5.31 5.57 3.22
CA TYR A 76 4.29 5.31 4.24
C TYR A 76 2.94 5.87 3.82
N GLY A 77 2.89 7.10 3.31
CA GLY A 77 1.65 7.74 2.86
C GLY A 77 0.96 6.96 1.75
N PHE A 78 1.71 6.50 0.74
CA PHE A 78 1.17 5.64 -0.32
C PHE A 78 0.64 4.32 0.25
N SER A 79 1.45 3.61 1.04
CA SER A 79 1.07 2.32 1.65
C SER A 79 -0.22 2.44 2.46
N GLN A 80 -0.34 3.47 3.30
CA GLN A 80 -1.55 3.69 4.10
C GLN A 80 -2.79 3.95 3.23
N GLN A 81 -2.66 4.81 2.21
CA GLN A 81 -3.78 5.11 1.31
C GLN A 81 -4.24 3.86 0.57
N VAL A 82 -3.32 3.08 -0.01
CA VAL A 82 -3.67 1.86 -0.74
C VAL A 82 -4.26 0.80 0.18
N ASN A 83 -3.65 0.56 1.35
CA ASN A 83 -4.16 -0.43 2.29
C ASN A 83 -5.58 -0.08 2.75
N GLN A 84 -5.82 1.19 3.12
CA GLN A 84 -7.17 1.63 3.48
C GLN A 84 -8.16 1.43 2.34
N ALA A 85 -7.75 1.74 1.11
CA ALA A 85 -8.62 1.66 -0.05
C ALA A 85 -8.91 0.18 -0.44
N VAL A 86 -7.94 -0.72 -0.28
CA VAL A 86 -8.12 -2.18 -0.41
C VAL A 86 -9.09 -2.71 0.65
N GLU A 87 -8.89 -2.36 1.92
CA GLU A 87 -9.76 -2.82 3.02
C GLU A 87 -11.20 -2.30 2.92
N GLN A 88 -11.38 -1.05 2.51
CA GLN A 88 -12.71 -0.43 2.45
C GLN A 88 -13.45 -0.70 1.14
N GLY A 89 -12.72 -0.89 0.04
CA GLY A 89 -13.31 -1.01 -1.30
C GLY A 89 -13.20 -2.40 -1.90
N MET A 90 -12.03 -3.04 -1.85
CA MET A 90 -11.80 -4.32 -2.52
C MET A 90 -12.26 -5.51 -1.68
N ARG A 91 -11.95 -5.51 -0.38
CA ARG A 91 -12.25 -6.64 0.51
C ARG A 91 -13.74 -7.02 0.57
N PRO A 92 -14.70 -6.09 0.72
CA PRO A 92 -16.12 -6.44 0.72
C PRO A 92 -16.57 -7.13 -0.58
N VAL A 93 -16.04 -6.71 -1.72
CA VAL A 93 -16.35 -7.33 -3.01
C VAL A 93 -15.79 -8.74 -3.10
N VAL A 94 -14.54 -8.92 -2.67
CA VAL A 94 -13.88 -10.23 -2.64
C VAL A 94 -14.63 -11.19 -1.72
N ASP A 95 -15.05 -10.74 -0.54
CA ASP A 95 -15.77 -11.56 0.43
C ASP A 95 -17.15 -11.98 -0.10
N GLU A 96 -17.91 -11.06 -0.71
CA GLU A 96 -19.22 -11.38 -1.32
C GLU A 96 -19.07 -12.34 -2.51
N LEU A 97 -18.07 -12.15 -3.37
CA LEU A 97 -17.80 -13.05 -4.49
C LEU A 97 -17.34 -14.44 -4.02
N ALA A 98 -16.48 -14.51 -3.00
CA ALA A 98 -16.00 -15.77 -2.43
C ALA A 98 -17.09 -16.55 -1.68
N ALA A 99 -18.14 -15.86 -1.22
CA ALA A 99 -19.30 -16.47 -0.60
C ALA A 99 -20.24 -17.17 -1.61
N ILE A 100 -20.13 -16.87 -2.91
CA ILE A 100 -20.92 -17.51 -3.96
C ILE A 100 -20.31 -18.88 -4.28
N ARG A 101 -21.00 -19.96 -3.90
CA ARG A 101 -20.56 -21.35 -4.10
C ARG A 101 -21.53 -22.14 -4.97
N VAL A 102 -22.81 -21.82 -4.90
CA VAL A 102 -23.86 -22.48 -5.69
C VAL A 102 -24.71 -21.45 -6.44
N PRO A 103 -25.45 -21.85 -7.50
CA PRO A 103 -26.28 -20.94 -8.28
C PRO A 103 -27.29 -20.13 -7.45
N GLN A 104 -27.78 -20.69 -6.34
CA GLN A 104 -28.69 -19.97 -5.42
C GLN A 104 -28.02 -18.77 -4.74
N ASP A 105 -26.70 -18.81 -4.51
CA ASP A 105 -26.00 -17.72 -3.84
C ASP A 105 -25.98 -16.45 -4.69
N TYR A 106 -26.01 -16.57 -6.03
CA TYR A 106 -26.14 -15.39 -6.89
C TYR A 106 -27.43 -14.62 -6.61
N LEU A 107 -28.52 -15.28 -6.21
CA LEU A 107 -29.78 -14.60 -5.87
C LEU A 107 -29.66 -13.85 -4.54
N THR A 108 -29.02 -14.46 -3.54
CA THR A 108 -28.96 -13.92 -2.18
C THR A 108 -27.87 -12.84 -2.02
N ARG A 109 -26.78 -12.94 -2.80
CA ARG A 109 -25.61 -12.04 -2.73
C ARG A 109 -25.65 -10.90 -3.73
N ARG A 110 -26.58 -10.90 -4.68
CA ARG A 110 -26.61 -9.92 -5.77
C ARG A 110 -26.61 -8.47 -5.27
N ASP A 111 -27.51 -8.15 -4.36
CA ASP A 111 -27.74 -6.77 -3.95
C ASP A 111 -26.59 -6.24 -3.09
N THR A 112 -26.05 -7.07 -2.19
CA THR A 112 -24.85 -6.77 -1.41
C THR A 112 -23.63 -6.60 -2.31
N LEU A 113 -23.45 -7.48 -3.30
CA LEU A 113 -22.35 -7.39 -4.27
C LEU A 113 -22.46 -6.15 -5.16
N ARG A 114 -23.67 -5.78 -5.60
CA ARG A 114 -23.90 -4.54 -6.37
C ARG A 114 -23.52 -3.31 -5.55
N GLN A 115 -23.88 -3.29 -4.27
CA GLN A 115 -23.51 -2.21 -3.36
C GLN A 115 -21.99 -2.15 -3.14
N ALA A 116 -21.36 -3.29 -2.84
CA ALA A 116 -19.92 -3.37 -2.60
C ALA A 116 -19.11 -2.95 -3.82
N SER A 117 -19.51 -3.41 -5.02
CA SER A 117 -18.78 -3.13 -6.27
C SER A 117 -18.94 -1.70 -6.80
N GLY A 118 -19.92 -0.93 -6.30
CA GLY A 118 -20.20 0.44 -6.72
C GLY A 118 -19.01 1.40 -6.54
N ASN A 119 -18.10 1.10 -5.60
CA ASN A 119 -16.98 1.97 -5.25
C ASN A 119 -15.64 1.57 -5.90
N LEU A 120 -15.58 0.46 -6.66
CA LEU A 120 -14.33 -0.03 -7.25
C LEU A 120 -13.71 0.93 -8.28
N SER A 121 -14.54 1.70 -8.99
CA SER A 121 -14.06 2.72 -9.94
C SER A 121 -13.37 3.89 -9.20
N VAL A 122 -13.94 4.33 -8.08
CA VAL A 122 -13.35 5.35 -7.20
C VAL A 122 -12.04 4.84 -6.61
N LEU A 123 -12.01 3.59 -6.15
CA LEU A 123 -10.80 2.94 -5.65
C LEU A 123 -9.68 2.95 -6.71
N THR A 124 -10.00 2.63 -7.97
CA THR A 124 -9.05 2.66 -9.08
C THR A 124 -8.43 4.07 -9.24
N GLN A 125 -9.27 5.11 -9.19
CA GLN A 125 -8.80 6.50 -9.28
C GLN A 125 -7.95 6.94 -8.08
N GLN A 126 -8.31 6.50 -6.88
CA GLN A 126 -7.56 6.78 -5.65
C GLN A 126 -6.15 6.21 -5.72
N ILE A 127 -6.00 4.94 -6.11
CA ILE A 127 -4.69 4.28 -6.24
C ILE A 127 -3.85 4.96 -7.32
N GLN A 128 -4.44 5.31 -8.47
CA GLN A 128 -3.74 6.04 -9.53
C GLN A 128 -3.23 7.40 -9.04
N SER A 129 -4.07 8.14 -8.33
CA SER A 129 -3.72 9.46 -7.77
C SER A 129 -2.61 9.35 -6.73
N ALA A 130 -2.71 8.39 -5.81
CA ALA A 130 -1.69 8.09 -4.81
C ALA A 130 -0.36 7.74 -5.47
N LYS A 131 -0.39 6.91 -6.52
CA LYS A 131 0.81 6.54 -7.29
C LYS A 131 1.45 7.77 -7.93
N MET A 132 0.67 8.59 -8.64
CA MET A 132 1.20 9.80 -9.29
C MET A 132 1.83 10.76 -8.28
N GLN A 133 1.20 10.94 -7.11
CA GLN A 133 1.76 11.76 -6.03
C GLN A 133 3.08 11.19 -5.50
N ALA A 134 3.14 9.88 -5.27
CA ALA A 134 4.35 9.20 -4.81
C ALA A 134 5.48 9.29 -5.85
N ASP A 135 5.18 9.05 -7.13
CA ASP A 135 6.16 9.14 -8.24
C ASP A 135 6.72 10.57 -8.36
N SER A 136 5.86 11.59 -8.30
CA SER A 136 6.28 13.00 -8.34
C SER A 136 7.16 13.37 -7.15
N SER A 137 6.78 12.92 -5.95
CA SER A 137 7.55 13.18 -4.72
C SER A 137 8.90 12.48 -4.76
N HIS A 138 8.95 11.24 -5.25
CA HIS A 138 10.18 10.46 -5.42
C HIS A 138 11.13 11.10 -6.44
N ALA A 139 10.61 11.56 -7.58
CA ALA A 139 11.40 12.25 -8.60
C ALA A 139 12.02 13.57 -8.11
N ALA A 140 11.39 14.22 -7.12
CA ALA A 140 11.88 15.46 -6.52
C ALA A 140 12.94 15.24 -5.41
N LEU A 141 13.17 14.00 -4.97
CA LEU A 141 14.12 13.71 -3.89
C LEU A 141 15.56 13.98 -4.31
N LYS A 142 16.33 14.57 -3.38
CA LYS A 142 17.75 14.87 -3.53
C LYS A 142 18.55 14.01 -2.56
N GLN A 143 18.75 12.75 -2.92
CA GLN A 143 19.44 11.76 -2.09
C GLN A 143 20.87 11.51 -2.58
N PRO A 144 21.82 11.21 -1.67
CA PRO A 144 23.13 10.66 -2.04
C PRO A 144 23.00 9.33 -2.79
N ASP A 145 23.97 9.00 -3.65
CA ASP A 145 23.92 7.84 -4.56
C ASP A 145 23.78 6.49 -3.83
N ASP A 146 24.38 6.36 -2.65
CA ASP A 146 24.32 5.15 -1.83
C ASP A 146 22.91 4.92 -1.27
N LEU A 147 22.28 5.97 -0.72
CA LEU A 147 20.90 5.90 -0.24
C LEU A 147 19.92 5.74 -1.39
N LYS A 148 20.11 6.48 -2.50
CA LYS A 148 19.20 6.50 -3.64
C LYS A 148 18.93 5.09 -4.17
N LYS A 149 19.96 4.27 -4.33
CA LYS A 149 19.79 2.88 -4.82
C LYS A 149 18.91 2.04 -3.90
N VAL A 150 19.08 2.19 -2.59
CA VAL A 150 18.28 1.46 -1.59
C VAL A 150 16.85 1.97 -1.59
N TYR A 151 16.67 3.29 -1.59
CA TYR A 151 15.35 3.92 -1.63
C TYR A 151 14.59 3.53 -2.90
N ASP A 152 15.22 3.59 -4.07
CA ASP A 152 14.62 3.23 -5.36
C ASP A 152 14.13 1.77 -5.35
N SER A 153 14.92 0.85 -4.76
CA SER A 153 14.50 -0.55 -4.60
C SER A 153 13.28 -0.70 -3.68
N VAL A 154 13.23 0.06 -2.58
CA VAL A 154 12.09 0.06 -1.67
C VAL A 154 10.87 0.68 -2.34
N PHE A 155 11.04 1.79 -3.05
CA PHE A 155 9.97 2.47 -3.77
C PHE A 155 9.38 1.55 -4.86
N ALA A 156 10.22 0.82 -5.59
CA ALA A 156 9.76 -0.17 -6.55
C ALA A 156 8.85 -1.23 -5.88
N LYS A 157 9.26 -1.74 -4.70
CA LYS A 157 8.54 -2.78 -3.97
C LYS A 157 7.26 -2.29 -3.28
N VAL A 158 7.27 -1.10 -2.70
CA VAL A 158 6.16 -0.57 -1.87
C VAL A 158 5.15 0.21 -2.71
N VAL A 159 5.60 0.89 -3.77
CA VAL A 159 4.75 1.79 -4.56
C VAL A 159 4.50 1.24 -5.94
N THR A 160 5.57 1.00 -6.70
CA THR A 160 5.45 0.68 -8.12
C THR A 160 4.77 -0.66 -8.35
N GLN A 161 5.23 -1.71 -7.66
CA GLN A 161 4.73 -3.06 -7.87
C GLN A 161 3.27 -3.25 -7.39
N PRO A 162 2.86 -2.79 -6.19
CA PRO A 162 1.46 -2.86 -5.77
C PRO A 162 0.54 -2.07 -6.71
N ALA A 163 0.91 -0.85 -7.11
CA ALA A 163 0.11 -0.08 -8.06
C ALA A 163 -0.02 -0.80 -9.42
N SER A 164 1.07 -1.39 -9.93
CA SER A 164 1.06 -2.14 -11.20
C SER A 164 0.21 -3.41 -11.15
N THR A 165 -0.02 -3.97 -9.96
CA THR A 165 -0.87 -5.15 -9.75
C THR A 165 -2.33 -4.74 -9.55
N LEU A 166 -2.58 -3.77 -8.68
CA LEU A 166 -3.93 -3.36 -8.28
C LEU A 166 -4.69 -2.61 -9.38
N ILE A 167 -4.02 -1.68 -10.08
CA ILE A 167 -4.67 -0.85 -11.11
C ILE A 167 -5.32 -1.69 -12.22
N PRO A 168 -4.66 -2.70 -12.83
CA PRO A 168 -5.31 -3.55 -13.83
C PRO A 168 -6.25 -4.60 -13.24
N LEU A 169 -6.10 -4.97 -11.97
CA LEU A 169 -6.93 -5.97 -11.30
C LEU A 169 -8.33 -5.43 -10.98
N LEU A 170 -8.43 -4.18 -10.53
CA LEU A 170 -9.70 -3.60 -10.08
C LEU A 170 -10.81 -3.56 -11.17
N PRO A 171 -10.52 -3.18 -12.43
CA PRO A 171 -11.51 -3.30 -13.51
C PRO A 171 -11.96 -4.75 -13.77
N GLN A 172 -11.07 -5.73 -13.63
CA GLN A 172 -11.42 -7.14 -13.81
C GLN A 172 -12.31 -7.63 -12.67
N LEU A 173 -12.02 -7.23 -11.42
CA LEU A 173 -12.88 -7.53 -10.28
C LEU A 173 -14.25 -6.85 -10.42
N GLN A 174 -14.29 -5.64 -10.99
CA GLN A 174 -15.53 -4.95 -11.30
C GLN A 174 -16.34 -5.70 -12.36
N ALA A 175 -15.71 -6.14 -13.45
CA ALA A 175 -16.35 -6.94 -14.49
C ALA A 175 -16.88 -8.27 -13.94
N LEU A 176 -16.10 -8.95 -13.10
CA LEU A 176 -16.53 -10.18 -12.42
C LEU A 176 -17.75 -9.94 -11.52
N SER A 177 -17.73 -8.86 -10.74
CA SER A 177 -18.84 -8.47 -9.87
C SER A 177 -20.11 -8.19 -10.68
N GLN A 178 -19.98 -7.47 -11.79
CA GLN A 178 -21.10 -7.19 -12.69
C GLN A 178 -21.64 -8.47 -13.32
N ALA A 179 -20.78 -9.39 -13.76
CA ALA A 179 -21.22 -10.67 -14.32
C ALA A 179 -21.96 -11.54 -13.28
N ALA A 180 -21.50 -11.53 -12.02
CA ALA A 180 -22.17 -12.23 -10.93
C ALA A 180 -23.54 -11.60 -10.62
N VAL A 181 -23.61 -10.28 -10.59
CA VAL A 181 -24.86 -9.55 -10.41
C VAL A 181 -25.86 -9.84 -11.55
N GLN A 182 -25.40 -9.81 -12.80
CA GLN A 182 -26.22 -10.14 -13.97
C GLN A 182 -26.71 -11.59 -13.93
N THR A 183 -25.89 -12.52 -13.43
CA THR A 183 -26.31 -13.91 -13.22
C THR A 183 -27.42 -14.00 -12.18
N GLY A 184 -27.30 -13.27 -11.07
CA GLY A 184 -28.37 -13.16 -10.06
C GLY A 184 -29.65 -12.54 -10.62
N ASP A 185 -29.55 -11.44 -11.38
CA ASP A 185 -30.68 -10.79 -12.05
C ASP A 185 -31.38 -11.75 -13.02
N TYR A 186 -30.59 -12.49 -13.81
CA TYR A 186 -31.11 -13.48 -14.73
C TYR A 186 -31.88 -14.59 -14.01
N LEU A 187 -31.27 -15.21 -12.99
CA LEU A 187 -31.93 -16.25 -12.19
C LEU A 187 -33.20 -15.72 -11.50
N GLN A 188 -33.18 -14.47 -11.01
CA GLN A 188 -34.36 -13.86 -10.40
C GLN A 188 -35.48 -13.68 -11.43
N SER A 189 -35.15 -13.25 -12.66
CA SER A 189 -36.14 -13.04 -13.72
C SER A 189 -36.87 -14.31 -14.14
N GLN A 190 -36.25 -15.48 -13.95
CA GLN A 190 -36.88 -16.77 -14.23
C GLN A 190 -37.88 -17.20 -13.14
N GLY A 191 -37.75 -16.65 -11.92
CA GLY A 191 -38.64 -16.90 -10.80
C GLY A 191 -38.71 -18.37 -10.37
N THR A 192 -39.91 -18.85 -10.06
CA THR A 192 -40.15 -20.23 -9.61
C THR A 192 -40.07 -21.28 -10.73
N ARG A 193 -39.79 -20.86 -11.96
CA ARG A 193 -39.70 -21.78 -13.11
C ARG A 193 -38.39 -22.57 -13.14
N VAL A 194 -37.40 -22.15 -12.37
CA VAL A 194 -36.09 -22.79 -12.30
C VAL A 194 -35.99 -23.62 -11.04
N THR A 195 -35.50 -24.84 -11.16
CA THR A 195 -35.21 -25.71 -10.02
C THR A 195 -33.71 -25.74 -9.76
N PHE A 196 -33.35 -25.76 -8.48
CA PHE A 196 -31.97 -25.83 -8.02
C PHE A 196 -31.74 -27.18 -7.38
N ASN A 197 -31.00 -28.06 -8.06
CA ASN A 197 -30.75 -29.43 -7.63
C ASN A 197 -29.24 -29.71 -7.69
N ASP A 198 -28.70 -30.38 -6.67
CA ASP A 198 -27.30 -30.85 -6.61
C ASP A 198 -26.23 -29.77 -6.94
N GLY A 199 -26.47 -28.51 -6.53
CA GLY A 199 -25.56 -27.40 -6.81
C GLY A 199 -25.60 -26.90 -8.27
N GLY A 200 -26.50 -27.44 -9.08
CA GLY A 200 -26.80 -26.97 -10.43
C GLY A 200 -28.13 -26.21 -10.50
N VAL A 201 -28.44 -25.75 -11.70
CA VAL A 201 -29.68 -25.04 -12.03
C VAL A 201 -30.30 -25.67 -13.27
N GLN A 202 -31.60 -25.95 -13.21
CA GLN A 202 -32.34 -26.59 -14.31
C GLN A 202 -33.40 -25.63 -14.85
N PHE A 203 -33.26 -25.33 -16.15
CA PHE A 203 -34.15 -24.40 -16.85
C PHE A 203 -35.24 -25.12 -17.65
N PRO A 204 -36.44 -24.54 -17.75
CA PRO A 204 -37.52 -25.06 -18.59
C PRO A 204 -37.20 -25.15 -20.09
N THR A 205 -36.38 -24.23 -20.60
CA THR A 205 -36.06 -24.18 -22.04
C THR A 205 -34.56 -24.20 -22.31
N GLN A 206 -34.20 -24.68 -23.51
CA GLN A 206 -32.81 -24.71 -23.98
C GLN A 206 -32.22 -23.30 -24.15
N ASP A 207 -33.03 -22.33 -24.59
CA ASP A 207 -32.59 -20.95 -24.76
C ASP A 207 -32.20 -20.33 -23.41
N GLN A 208 -32.97 -20.61 -22.36
CA GLN A 208 -32.66 -20.15 -21.01
C GLN A 208 -31.35 -20.75 -20.48
N ALA A 209 -31.20 -22.07 -20.65
CA ALA A 209 -29.96 -22.75 -20.28
C ALA A 209 -28.74 -22.21 -21.05
N THR A 210 -28.89 -21.91 -22.33
CA THR A 210 -27.83 -21.35 -23.19
C THR A 210 -27.41 -19.95 -22.72
N GLN A 211 -28.38 -19.11 -22.37
CA GLN A 211 -28.11 -17.78 -21.83
C GLN A 211 -27.38 -17.84 -20.48
N TYR A 212 -27.83 -18.72 -19.57
CA TYR A 212 -27.13 -18.95 -18.30
C TYR A 212 -25.70 -19.45 -18.51
N ASN A 213 -25.49 -20.43 -19.40
CA ASN A 213 -24.16 -20.96 -19.71
C ASN A 213 -23.22 -19.87 -20.26
N THR A 214 -23.75 -18.92 -21.03
CA THR A 214 -22.98 -17.76 -21.53
C THR A 214 -22.55 -16.84 -20.38
N LEU A 215 -23.44 -16.58 -19.41
CA LEU A 215 -23.11 -15.82 -18.20
C LEU A 215 -22.05 -16.54 -17.36
N MET A 216 -22.19 -17.85 -17.16
CA MET A 216 -21.22 -18.67 -16.44
C MET A 216 -19.85 -18.72 -17.14
N SER A 217 -19.81 -18.75 -18.47
CA SER A 217 -18.56 -18.66 -19.24
C SER A 217 -17.84 -17.33 -19.00
N THR A 218 -18.61 -16.23 -18.96
CA THR A 218 -18.07 -14.89 -18.65
C THR A 218 -17.55 -14.79 -17.22
N LEU A 219 -18.24 -15.42 -16.26
CA LEU A 219 -17.75 -15.54 -14.88
C LEU A 219 -16.45 -16.32 -14.81
N SER A 220 -16.37 -17.47 -15.49
CA SER A 220 -15.19 -18.32 -15.51
C SER A 220 -13.98 -17.63 -16.13
N SER A 221 -14.17 -16.82 -17.18
CA SER A 221 -13.06 -16.09 -17.81
C SER A 221 -12.47 -15.01 -16.89
N ASN A 222 -13.25 -14.48 -15.95
CA ASN A 222 -12.82 -13.48 -14.97
C ASN A 222 -12.50 -14.07 -13.59
N ALA A 223 -12.64 -15.38 -13.37
CA ALA A 223 -12.46 -16.01 -12.06
C ALA A 223 -11.03 -15.81 -11.50
N GLN A 224 -10.02 -15.69 -12.37
CA GLN A 224 -8.65 -15.40 -11.95
C GLN A 224 -8.52 -14.07 -11.21
N ALA A 225 -9.36 -13.08 -11.53
CA ALA A 225 -9.36 -11.79 -10.85
C ALA A 225 -9.75 -11.95 -9.38
N LEU A 226 -10.66 -12.87 -9.05
CA LEU A 226 -11.00 -13.16 -7.66
C LEU A 226 -9.83 -13.78 -6.90
N THR A 227 -9.15 -14.78 -7.49
CA THR A 227 -7.99 -15.41 -6.84
C THR A 227 -6.86 -14.41 -6.61
N GLN A 228 -6.58 -13.53 -7.59
CA GLN A 228 -5.58 -12.47 -7.42
C GLN A 228 -5.99 -11.48 -6.34
N ALA A 229 -7.24 -11.03 -6.33
CA ALA A 229 -7.75 -10.10 -5.33
C ALA A 229 -7.75 -10.72 -3.93
N GLN A 230 -8.09 -12.01 -3.80
CA GLN A 230 -7.97 -12.75 -2.54
C GLN A 230 -6.54 -12.76 -2.03
N ASN A 231 -5.56 -13.02 -2.89
CA ASN A 231 -4.15 -13.01 -2.51
C ASN A 231 -3.72 -11.62 -2.04
N THR A 232 -4.13 -10.55 -2.71
CA THR A 232 -3.80 -9.18 -2.28
C THR A 232 -4.46 -8.83 -0.95
N VAL A 233 -5.75 -9.14 -0.80
CA VAL A 233 -6.49 -8.92 0.45
C VAL A 233 -5.93 -9.75 1.60
N GLN A 234 -5.42 -10.97 1.37
CA GLN A 234 -4.83 -11.82 2.39
C GLN A 234 -3.37 -11.45 2.70
N SER A 235 -2.61 -10.98 1.71
CA SER A 235 -1.26 -10.48 1.90
C SER A 235 -1.25 -9.22 2.78
N GLY A 236 -2.32 -8.42 2.74
CA GLY A 236 -2.55 -7.33 3.68
C GLY A 236 -2.82 -7.75 5.14
N PHE A 237 -2.81 -9.05 5.46
CA PHE A 237 -2.98 -9.57 6.83
C PHE A 237 -1.74 -10.28 7.36
N GLN A 238 -0.66 -10.38 6.57
CA GLN A 238 0.59 -11.05 6.94
C GLN A 238 1.71 -10.07 7.23
#